data_AF-A0A252E3C3-F1
#
_entry.id   AF-A0A252E3C3-F1
#
_cell.length_a   1.000
_cell.length_b   1.000
_cell.length_c   1.000
_cell.angle_alpha   90.00
_cell.angle_beta   90.00
_cell.angle_gamma   90.00
#
_symmetry.space_group_name_H-M   'P 1'
#
loop_
_entity.id
_entity.type
_entity.pdbx_description
1 polymer ?
#
loop_
_entity_poly.entity_id
_entity_poly.type
_entity_poly.pdbx_seq_one_letter_code
_entity_poly.pdbx_strand_id
1 'polypeptide(L)'
;MSYANRVGDQVIPPEPVVAGRVAEYHDLVRWGPIISGVLVALVTQLILSALFGAIGAGNVAGSGAPRTIAPNVASNVGLWSTIGLLISLFTGGWVTARACGPMNRNTALLNGAILWATTLALSSWLLASGVSGAFGVAASNAAAVLNQTQQPIGNVPQNIPNVSAQQAREIAAATSRGLWWFVFGSLLGLAASLIGAVAGARRPRTNTYNP
;
A
#
# COMPACT_ATOMS: atom_id res chain seq x y z
N MET A 1 -12.48 80.69 -18.81
CA MET A 1 -12.93 80.48 -20.21
C MET A 1 -12.24 79.22 -20.69
N SER A 2 -12.82 78.14 -21.19
CA SER A 2 -14.18 77.62 -21.32
C SER A 2 -14.02 76.11 -21.58
N TYR A 3 -15.05 75.33 -21.26
CA TYR A 3 -15.10 73.89 -21.44
C TYR A 3 -14.86 73.43 -22.89
N ALA A 4 -14.17 72.30 -23.04
CA ALA A 4 -14.37 71.40 -24.17
C ALA A 4 -14.59 69.98 -23.62
N ASN A 5 -15.85 69.68 -23.29
CA ASN A 5 -16.36 68.32 -23.25
C ASN A 5 -16.14 67.69 -24.62
N ARG A 6 -15.30 66.65 -24.72
CA ARG A 6 -15.46 65.67 -25.80
C ARG A 6 -16.19 64.47 -25.22
N VAL A 7 -17.48 64.48 -25.51
CA VAL A 7 -18.39 63.35 -25.43
C VAL A 7 -17.79 62.24 -26.29
N GLY A 8 -17.25 61.24 -25.62
CA GLY A 8 -16.60 60.08 -26.21
C GLY A 8 -16.69 58.96 -25.18
N ASP A 9 -17.90 58.78 -24.68
CA ASP A 9 -18.34 57.70 -23.83
C ASP A 9 -18.30 56.40 -24.67
N GLN A 10 -17.09 55.96 -25.05
CA GLN A 10 -16.85 54.55 -25.25
C GLN A 10 -16.72 53.95 -23.86
N VAL A 11 -17.88 53.86 -23.19
CA VAL A 11 -18.13 52.78 -22.26
C VAL A 11 -17.97 51.52 -23.08
N ILE A 12 -16.75 51.00 -23.16
CA ILE A 12 -16.56 49.57 -23.32
C ILE A 12 -17.41 49.02 -22.18
N PRO A 13 -18.56 48.37 -22.45
CA PRO A 13 -19.24 47.65 -21.38
C PRO A 13 -18.14 46.80 -20.76
N PRO A 14 -17.98 46.75 -19.42
CA PRO A 14 -17.11 45.72 -18.87
C PRO A 14 -17.67 44.44 -19.48
N GLU A 15 -16.91 43.84 -20.40
CA GLU A 15 -17.18 42.51 -20.88
C GLU A 15 -17.44 41.78 -19.58
N PRO A 16 -18.64 41.18 -19.37
CA PRO A 16 -18.85 40.41 -18.18
C PRO A 16 -17.72 39.41 -18.27
N VAL A 17 -16.70 39.60 -17.43
CA VAL A 17 -15.70 38.59 -17.18
C VAL A 17 -16.59 37.57 -16.52
N VAL A 18 -17.21 36.74 -17.37
CA VAL A 18 -17.54 35.39 -17.04
C VAL A 18 -16.15 34.89 -16.71
N ALA A 19 -15.78 35.09 -15.44
CA ALA A 19 -14.85 34.25 -14.75
C ALA A 19 -15.55 32.91 -14.84
N GLY A 20 -15.47 32.30 -16.04
CA GLY A 20 -15.81 30.94 -16.30
C GLY A 20 -14.96 30.29 -15.27
N ARG A 21 -15.64 29.83 -14.21
CA ARG A 21 -15.03 29.23 -13.04
C ARG A 21 -14.10 28.23 -13.68
N VAL A 22 -12.80 28.54 -13.77
CA VAL A 22 -11.85 27.64 -14.40
C VAL A 22 -12.06 26.44 -13.52
N ALA A 23 -12.66 25.39 -14.07
CA ALA A 23 -12.92 24.20 -13.30
C ALA A 23 -11.51 23.76 -12.97
N GLU A 24 -11.01 24.14 -11.79
CA GLU A 24 -9.65 23.86 -11.40
C GLU A 24 -9.59 22.35 -11.45
N TYR A 25 -8.91 21.85 -12.48
CA TYR A 25 -8.71 20.43 -12.66
C TYR A 25 -7.78 20.02 -11.53
N HIS A 26 -8.37 19.64 -10.40
CA HIS A 26 -7.62 19.07 -9.29
C HIS A 26 -7.42 17.61 -9.62
N ASP A 27 -6.15 17.24 -9.85
CA ASP A 27 -5.79 15.84 -9.97
C ASP A 27 -6.23 15.10 -8.70
N LEU A 28 -7.07 14.09 -8.90
CA LEU A 28 -7.61 13.27 -7.82
C LEU A 28 -6.53 12.33 -7.27
N VAL A 29 -5.49 12.04 -8.06
CA VAL A 29 -4.40 11.14 -7.71
C VAL A 29 -3.13 11.95 -7.46
N ARG A 30 -2.58 11.89 -6.24
CA ARG A 30 -1.40 12.68 -5.86
C ARG A 30 -0.20 11.78 -5.68
N TRP A 31 0.61 11.65 -6.74
CA TRP A 31 1.76 10.75 -6.78
C TRP A 31 2.84 11.02 -5.72
N GLY A 32 3.17 12.28 -5.43
CA GLY A 32 4.17 12.60 -4.39
C GLY A 32 3.79 12.05 -3.00
N PRO A 33 2.57 12.33 -2.50
CA PRO A 33 2.03 11.71 -1.30
C PRO A 33 1.91 10.18 -1.34
N ILE A 34 1.57 9.59 -2.49
CA ILE A 34 1.50 8.13 -2.65
C ILE A 34 2.90 7.52 -2.45
N ILE A 35 3.92 8.04 -3.12
CA ILE A 35 5.31 7.56 -2.98
C ILE A 35 5.78 7.70 -1.53
N SER A 36 5.47 8.82 -0.88
CA SER A 36 5.82 9.04 0.54
C SER A 36 5.17 8.00 1.44
N GLY A 37 3.87 7.70 1.24
CA GLY A 37 3.18 6.67 2.01
C GLY A 37 3.69 5.25 1.73
N VAL A 38 4.05 4.94 0.48
CA VAL A 38 4.69 3.66 0.13
C VAL A 38 6.00 3.51 0.90
N LEU A 39 6.87 4.52 0.90
CA LEU A 39 8.13 4.48 1.65
C LEU A 39 7.91 4.27 3.15
N VAL A 40 6.94 4.98 3.75
CA VAL A 40 6.59 4.79 5.16
C VAL A 40 6.08 3.39 5.43
N ALA A 41 5.18 2.86 4.59
CA ALA A 41 4.69 1.49 4.72
C ALA A 41 5.87 0.49 4.71
N LEU A 42 6.80 0.63 3.77
CA LEU A 42 7.96 -0.27 3.66
C LEU A 42 8.87 -0.20 4.89
N VAL A 43 9.15 1.01 5.41
CA VAL A 43 9.96 1.19 6.61
C VAL A 43 9.26 0.62 7.84
N THR A 44 7.97 0.91 8.02
CA THR A 44 7.16 0.36 9.13
C THR A 44 7.15 -1.17 9.07
N GLN A 45 7.00 -1.75 7.87
CA GLN A 45 7.03 -3.19 7.67
C GLN A 45 8.39 -3.80 8.07
N LEU A 46 9.50 -3.14 7.71
CA LEU A 46 10.84 -3.60 8.05
C LEU A 46 11.07 -3.59 9.57
N ILE A 47 10.66 -2.51 10.24
CA ILE A 47 10.79 -2.37 11.70
C ILE A 47 9.95 -3.44 12.42
N LEU A 48 8.69 -3.62 12.04
CA LEU A 48 7.82 -4.63 12.64
C LEU A 48 8.32 -6.05 12.37
N SER A 49 8.82 -6.31 11.17
CA SER A 49 9.46 -7.58 10.81
C SER A 49 10.66 -7.88 11.71
N ALA A 50 11.56 -6.91 11.90
CA ALA A 50 12.72 -7.05 12.77
C ALA A 50 12.30 -7.24 14.24
N LEU A 51 11.27 -6.52 14.70
CA LEU A 51 10.73 -6.65 16.05
C LEU A 51 10.17 -8.06 16.30
N PHE A 52 9.29 -8.56 15.44
CA PHE A 52 8.74 -9.90 15.58
C PHE A 52 9.82 -10.98 15.43
N GLY A 53 10.78 -10.77 14.54
CA GLY A 53 11.96 -11.64 14.42
C GLY A 53 12.79 -11.69 15.69
N ALA A 54 13.07 -10.53 16.32
CA ALA A 54 13.81 -10.45 17.57
C ALA A 54 13.06 -11.13 18.72
N ILE A 55 11.74 -10.91 18.83
CA ILE A 55 10.90 -11.59 19.82
C ILE A 55 10.91 -13.11 19.58
N GLY A 56 10.74 -13.55 18.32
CA GLY A 56 10.77 -14.97 17.96
C GLY A 56 12.11 -15.64 18.29
N ALA A 57 13.21 -14.99 17.91
CA ALA A 57 14.57 -15.47 18.19
C ALA A 57 14.85 -15.53 19.70
N GLY A 58 14.41 -14.53 20.46
CA GLY A 58 14.56 -14.50 21.93
C GLY A 58 13.81 -15.64 22.61
N ASN A 59 12.59 -15.96 22.16
CA ASN A 59 11.82 -17.11 22.67
C ASN A 59 12.53 -18.44 22.40
N VAL A 60 13.09 -18.62 21.20
CA VAL A 60 13.86 -19.83 20.85
C VAL A 60 15.13 -19.93 21.69
N ALA A 61 15.87 -18.83 21.86
CA ALA A 61 17.09 -18.78 22.64
C ALA A 61 16.85 -19.08 24.13
N GLY A 62 15.71 -18.67 24.68
CA GLY A 62 15.29 -18.97 26.05
C GLY A 62 14.64 -20.35 26.23
N SER A 63 14.29 -21.05 25.16
CA SER A 63 13.65 -22.37 25.25
C SER A 63 14.70 -23.47 25.45
N GLY A 64 14.60 -24.20 26.57
CA GLY A 64 15.40 -25.42 26.82
C GLY A 64 14.91 -26.66 26.06
N ALA A 65 13.98 -26.50 25.11
CA ALA A 65 13.36 -27.59 24.37
C ALA A 65 14.21 -28.03 23.15
N PRO A 66 14.13 -29.31 22.73
CA PRO A 66 14.80 -29.78 21.51
C PRO A 66 14.40 -28.93 20.30
N ARG A 67 15.42 -28.50 19.53
CA ARG A 67 15.30 -27.56 18.40
C ARG A 67 14.65 -28.23 17.19
N THR A 68 13.34 -28.37 17.18
CA THR A 68 12.57 -28.60 15.95
C THR A 68 11.76 -27.34 15.67
N ILE A 69 11.66 -26.94 14.40
CA ILE A 69 10.74 -25.88 13.96
C ILE A 69 9.34 -26.46 14.18
N ALA A 70 8.84 -26.33 15.40
CA ALA A 70 7.57 -26.93 15.78
C ALA A 70 6.44 -26.21 15.02
N PRO A 71 5.37 -26.91 14.59
CA PRO A 71 4.30 -26.35 13.76
C PRO A 71 3.67 -25.06 14.33
N ASN A 72 3.64 -24.95 15.66
CA ASN A 72 3.22 -23.79 16.45
C ASN A 72 4.10 -22.54 16.25
N VAL A 73 5.40 -22.69 15.98
CA VAL A 73 6.29 -21.54 15.70
C VAL A 73 6.03 -20.98 14.31
N ALA A 74 5.89 -21.84 13.29
CA ALA A 74 5.60 -21.42 11.91
C ALA A 74 4.23 -20.74 11.80
N SER A 75 3.21 -21.27 12.49
CA SER A 75 1.86 -20.65 12.53
C SER A 75 1.88 -19.26 13.17
N ASN A 76 2.72 -19.04 14.19
CA ASN A 76 2.83 -17.75 14.84
C ASN A 76 3.50 -16.71 13.95
N VAL A 77 4.54 -17.09 13.19
CA VAL A 77 5.24 -16.16 12.28
C VAL A 77 4.31 -15.63 11.18
N GLY A 78 3.48 -16.49 10.59
CA GLY A 78 2.53 -16.08 9.55
C GLY A 78 1.52 -15.05 10.06
N LEU A 79 0.92 -15.30 11.23
CA LEU A 79 -0.06 -14.39 11.84
C LEU A 79 0.55 -13.03 12.18
N TRP A 80 1.70 -13.00 12.86
CA TRP A 80 2.38 -11.73 13.22
C TRP A 80 2.84 -10.96 11.99
N SER A 81 3.27 -11.65 10.94
CA SER A 81 3.65 -11.03 9.66
C SER A 81 2.45 -10.37 8.99
N THR A 82 1.28 -11.03 8.99
CA THR A 82 0.03 -10.43 8.49
C THR A 82 -0.35 -9.20 9.31
N ILE A 83 -0.32 -9.28 10.65
CA ILE A 83 -0.62 -8.13 11.52
C ILE A 83 0.32 -6.96 11.20
N GLY A 84 1.63 -7.21 11.07
CA GLY A 84 2.61 -6.19 10.72
C GLY A 84 2.31 -5.52 9.38
N LEU A 85 1.94 -6.31 8.37
CA LEU A 85 1.57 -5.83 7.04
C LEU A 85 0.31 -4.95 7.06
N LEU A 86 -0.70 -5.32 7.85
CA LEU A 86 -1.90 -4.50 8.01
C LEU A 86 -1.59 -3.16 8.68
N ILE A 87 -0.75 -3.15 9.73
CA ILE A 87 -0.32 -1.92 10.39
C ILE A 87 0.48 -1.05 9.42
N SER A 88 1.42 -1.64 8.69
CA SER A 88 2.23 -0.96 7.67
C SER A 88 1.35 -0.27 6.62
N LEU A 89 0.42 -0.99 5.99
CA LEU A 89 -0.46 -0.42 4.96
C LEU A 89 -1.41 0.64 5.53
N PHE A 90 -1.91 0.44 6.75
CA PHE A 90 -2.68 1.47 7.45
C PHE A 90 -1.84 2.75 7.63
N THR A 91 -0.62 2.65 8.12
CA THR A 91 0.26 3.82 8.32
C THR A 91 0.64 4.48 7.00
N GLY A 92 0.88 3.71 5.94
CA GLY A 92 1.16 4.24 4.60
C GLY A 92 -0.03 5.01 4.03
N GLY A 93 -1.23 4.42 4.07
CA GLY A 93 -2.47 5.09 3.66
C GLY A 93 -2.72 6.38 4.45
N TRP A 94 -2.50 6.34 5.77
CA TRP A 94 -2.59 7.50 6.64
C TRP A 94 -1.64 8.62 6.23
N VAL A 95 -0.35 8.31 5.98
CA VAL A 95 0.65 9.28 5.52
C VAL A 95 0.28 9.85 4.16
N THR A 96 -0.14 9.02 3.20
CA THR A 96 -0.56 9.49 1.88
C THR A 96 -1.69 10.51 1.98
N ALA A 97 -2.74 10.22 2.75
CA ALA A 97 -3.84 11.16 2.92
C ALA A 97 -3.43 12.42 3.70
N ARG A 98 -2.53 12.30 4.69
CA ARG A 98 -2.01 13.43 5.48
C ARG A 98 -1.13 14.37 4.66
N ALA A 99 -0.30 13.82 3.77
CA ALA A 99 0.63 14.58 2.93
C ALA A 99 -0.08 15.29 1.77
N CYS A 100 -1.29 14.85 1.42
CA CYS A 100 -2.14 15.56 0.50
C CYS A 100 -2.77 16.82 1.13
N GLY A 101 -3.16 17.77 0.27
CA GLY A 101 -4.02 18.88 0.65
C GLY A 101 -5.42 18.41 1.10
N PRO A 102 -6.27 19.32 1.61
CA PRO A 102 -7.62 18.98 2.04
C PRO A 102 -8.38 18.24 0.93
N MET A 103 -8.96 17.09 1.28
CA MET A 103 -9.65 16.22 0.32
C MET A 103 -10.89 15.60 0.94
N ASN A 104 -11.86 15.26 0.08
CA ASN A 104 -13.05 14.54 0.51
C ASN A 104 -12.72 13.04 0.74
N ARG A 105 -13.67 12.31 1.35
CA ARG A 105 -13.49 10.91 1.72
C ARG A 105 -13.25 10.00 0.51
N ASN A 106 -13.90 10.27 -0.62
CA ASN A 106 -13.78 9.44 -1.83
C ASN A 106 -12.39 9.58 -2.46
N THR A 107 -11.85 10.80 -2.51
CA THR A 107 -10.48 11.06 -2.95
C THR A 107 -9.46 10.40 -2.01
N ALA A 108 -9.72 10.37 -0.70
CA ALA A 108 -8.86 9.68 0.26
C ALA A 108 -8.83 8.17 0.02
N LEU A 109 -10.02 7.57 -0.15
CA LEU A 109 -10.15 6.15 -0.49
C LEU A 109 -9.42 5.82 -1.80
N LEU A 110 -9.57 6.65 -2.83
CA LEU A 110 -8.87 6.47 -4.11
C LEU A 110 -7.35 6.47 -3.94
N ASN A 111 -6.79 7.46 -3.24
CA ASN A 111 -5.33 7.53 -3.03
C ASN A 111 -4.82 6.38 -2.16
N GLY A 112 -5.60 5.92 -1.17
CA GLY A 112 -5.30 4.72 -0.38
C GLY A 112 -5.31 3.44 -1.20
N ALA A 113 -6.29 3.29 -2.11
CA ALA A 113 -6.34 2.16 -3.04
C ALA A 113 -5.14 2.16 -4.01
N ILE A 114 -4.78 3.33 -4.54
CA ILE A 114 -3.63 3.45 -5.46
C ILE A 114 -2.32 3.19 -4.72
N LEU A 115 -2.16 3.65 -3.48
CA LEU A 115 -1.02 3.26 -2.64
C LEU A 115 -0.93 1.75 -2.50
N TRP A 116 -2.03 1.09 -2.14
CA TRP A 116 -2.06 -0.37 -2.00
C TRP A 116 -1.67 -1.06 -3.32
N ALA A 117 -2.24 -0.65 -4.44
CA ALA A 117 -1.92 -1.20 -5.75
C ALA A 117 -0.44 -0.97 -6.12
N THR A 118 0.11 0.20 -5.77
CA THR A 118 1.52 0.55 -5.98
C THR A 118 2.43 -0.34 -5.15
N THR A 119 2.07 -0.61 -3.88
CA THR A 119 2.84 -1.54 -3.05
C THR A 119 2.84 -2.95 -3.63
N LEU A 120 1.71 -3.46 -4.12
CA LEU A 120 1.63 -4.77 -4.76
C LEU A 120 2.42 -4.83 -6.07
N ALA A 121 2.32 -3.80 -6.91
CA ALA A 121 3.07 -3.72 -8.16
C ALA A 121 4.58 -3.70 -7.90
N LEU A 122 5.02 -2.91 -6.92
CA LEU A 122 6.42 -2.85 -6.50
C LEU A 122 6.90 -4.19 -5.94
N SER A 123 6.12 -4.83 -5.08
CA SER A 123 6.45 -6.17 -4.56
C SER A 123 6.54 -7.21 -5.68
N SER A 124 5.60 -7.22 -6.63
CA SER A 124 5.63 -8.11 -7.79
C SER A 124 6.87 -7.89 -8.65
N TRP A 125 7.25 -6.62 -8.88
CA TRP A 125 8.43 -6.29 -9.65
C TRP A 125 9.73 -6.73 -8.95
N LEU A 126 9.82 -6.53 -7.63
CA LEU A 126 10.97 -6.99 -6.84
C LEU A 126 11.10 -8.52 -6.81
N LEU A 127 9.97 -9.22 -6.68
CA LEU A 127 9.92 -10.69 -6.76
C LEU A 127 10.39 -11.18 -8.13
N ALA A 128 9.89 -10.59 -9.21
CA ALA A 128 10.30 -10.94 -10.57
C ALA A 128 11.77 -10.61 -10.86
N SER A 129 12.32 -9.57 -10.21
CA SER A 129 13.71 -9.14 -10.37
C SER A 129 14.71 -9.94 -9.53
N GLY A 130 14.25 -10.86 -8.66
CA GLY A 130 15.13 -11.68 -7.82
C GLY A 130 15.91 -10.89 -6.75
N VAL A 131 15.48 -9.67 -6.43
CA VAL A 131 16.18 -8.80 -5.47
C VAL A 131 15.94 -9.32 -4.05
N SER A 132 16.89 -10.05 -3.49
CA SER A 132 16.79 -10.76 -2.21
C SER A 132 17.49 -10.08 -1.02
N GLY A 133 17.78 -8.77 -1.11
CA GLY A 133 18.48 -7.98 -0.07
C GLY A 133 17.70 -7.81 1.26
N ALA A 134 17.84 -6.69 1.98
CA ALA A 134 17.10 -6.45 3.23
C ALA A 134 15.56 -6.52 3.06
N PHE A 135 15.07 -6.24 1.85
CA PHE A 135 13.68 -6.49 1.43
C PHE A 135 13.29 -7.97 1.38
N GLY A 136 14.25 -8.86 1.16
CA GLY A 136 14.12 -10.31 1.24
C GLY A 136 13.69 -10.79 2.62
N VAL A 137 13.98 -10.06 3.71
CA VAL A 137 13.51 -10.41 5.06
C VAL A 137 12.04 -10.04 5.26
N ALA A 138 11.62 -8.84 4.84
CA ALA A 138 10.21 -8.46 4.85
C ALA A 138 9.37 -9.31 3.87
N ALA A 139 9.95 -9.62 2.70
CA ALA A 139 9.40 -10.56 1.74
C ALA A 139 9.41 -11.99 2.27
N SER A 140 10.36 -12.40 3.11
CA SER A 140 10.38 -13.74 3.75
C SER A 140 9.29 -13.92 4.79
N ASN A 141 8.80 -12.83 5.39
CA ASN A 141 7.67 -12.83 6.32
C ASN A 141 6.33 -12.88 5.57
N ALA A 142 6.19 -12.14 4.47
CA ALA A 142 5.08 -12.34 3.54
C ALA A 142 5.13 -13.74 2.88
N ALA A 143 6.34 -14.21 2.57
CA ALA A 143 6.59 -15.54 2.11
C ALA A 143 6.50 -16.58 3.22
N ALA A 144 6.43 -16.24 4.52
CA ALA A 144 6.20 -17.22 5.57
C ALA A 144 4.77 -17.75 5.52
N VAL A 145 3.83 -16.90 5.10
CA VAL A 145 2.47 -17.31 4.70
C VAL A 145 2.53 -18.21 3.45
N LEU A 146 3.45 -17.91 2.54
CA LEU A 146 3.70 -18.69 1.32
C LEU A 146 4.53 -19.97 1.58
N ASN A 147 5.32 -20.05 2.65
CA ASN A 147 6.30 -21.10 2.97
C ASN A 147 5.64 -22.34 3.61
N GLN A 148 4.33 -22.30 3.86
CA GLN A 148 3.54 -23.54 3.94
C GLN A 148 3.52 -24.29 2.60
N THR A 149 4.04 -23.69 1.54
CA THR A 149 4.26 -24.27 0.23
C THR A 149 5.75 -24.14 -0.06
N GLN A 150 6.51 -25.22 0.09
CA GLN A 150 7.87 -25.27 -0.44
C GLN A 150 7.77 -24.99 -1.94
N GLN A 151 8.24 -23.81 -2.38
CA GLN A 151 8.84 -23.47 -3.68
C GLN A 151 8.84 -21.93 -3.85
N PRO A 152 10.00 -21.27 -3.95
CA PRO A 152 10.08 -19.85 -4.28
C PRO A 152 9.49 -19.60 -5.67
N ILE A 153 8.46 -18.76 -5.76
CA ILE A 153 7.88 -18.30 -7.03
C ILE A 153 8.93 -17.39 -7.72
N GLY A 154 9.83 -17.98 -8.49
CA GLY A 154 10.90 -17.24 -9.17
C GLY A 154 11.96 -18.14 -9.79
N ASN A 155 12.16 -19.34 -9.25
CA ASN A 155 13.02 -20.37 -9.85
C ASN A 155 12.13 -21.47 -10.41
N VAL A 156 11.69 -21.34 -11.66
CA VAL A 156 11.23 -22.51 -12.43
C VAL A 156 12.50 -23.22 -12.88
N PRO A 157 12.86 -24.39 -12.32
CA PRO A 157 13.98 -25.15 -12.87
C PRO A 157 13.66 -25.48 -14.33
N GLN A 158 14.54 -25.09 -15.25
CA GLN A 158 14.45 -25.46 -16.68
C GLN A 158 14.68 -26.96 -16.90
N ASN A 159 15.11 -27.69 -15.88
CA ASN A 159 14.97 -29.13 -15.85
C ASN A 159 13.51 -29.39 -15.45
N ILE A 160 12.70 -30.00 -16.30
CA ILE A 160 11.36 -30.47 -15.92
C ILE A 160 11.59 -31.78 -15.17
N PRO A 161 11.68 -31.80 -13.81
CA PRO A 161 11.68 -33.07 -13.11
C PRO A 161 10.43 -33.83 -13.52
N ASN A 162 10.57 -35.12 -13.76
CA ASN A 162 9.45 -36.04 -13.96
C ASN A 162 8.63 -36.09 -12.68
N VAL A 163 7.79 -35.07 -12.47
CA VAL A 163 6.96 -34.90 -11.29
C VAL A 163 5.92 -36.00 -11.33
N SER A 164 5.95 -36.87 -10.32
CA SER A 164 4.91 -37.89 -10.16
C SER A 164 3.54 -37.21 -10.11
N ALA A 165 2.49 -37.88 -10.59
CA ALA A 165 1.13 -37.34 -10.53
C ALA A 165 0.72 -36.95 -9.10
N GLN A 166 1.30 -37.60 -8.09
CA GLN A 166 1.11 -37.28 -6.68
C GLN A 166 1.77 -35.94 -6.31
N GLN A 167 3.02 -35.74 -6.71
CA GLN A 167 3.76 -34.51 -6.45
C GLN A 167 3.15 -33.31 -7.17
N ALA A 168 2.65 -33.51 -8.41
CA ALA A 168 1.92 -32.47 -9.14
C ALA A 168 0.63 -32.05 -8.41
N ARG A 169 -0.13 -32.98 -7.84
CA ARG A 169 -1.34 -32.68 -7.04
C ARG A 169 -1.01 -31.96 -5.74
N GLU A 170 0.05 -32.37 -5.06
CA GLU A 170 0.49 -31.72 -3.81
C GLU A 170 0.95 -30.28 -4.05
N ILE A 171 1.75 -30.06 -5.09
CA ILE A 171 2.16 -28.71 -5.51
C ILE A 171 0.93 -27.89 -5.90
N ALA A 172 0.02 -28.43 -6.74
CA ALA A 172 -1.18 -27.71 -7.13
C ALA A 172 -2.08 -27.35 -5.94
N ALA A 173 -2.27 -28.26 -4.98
CA ALA A 173 -3.06 -28.01 -3.77
C ALA A 173 -2.38 -27.01 -2.83
N ALA A 174 -1.06 -27.03 -2.74
CA ALA A 174 -0.26 -26.06 -2.01
C ALA A 174 -0.39 -24.66 -2.68
N THR A 175 -0.09 -24.56 -3.97
CA THR A 175 -0.23 -23.33 -4.76
C THR A 175 -1.65 -22.76 -4.68
N SER A 176 -2.68 -23.59 -4.81
CA SER A 176 -4.08 -23.15 -4.69
C SER A 176 -4.37 -22.50 -3.33
N ARG A 177 -3.94 -23.13 -2.23
CA ARG A 177 -4.07 -22.55 -0.89
C ARG A 177 -3.29 -21.24 -0.74
N GLY A 178 -2.06 -21.19 -1.26
CA GLY A 178 -1.24 -19.97 -1.25
C GLY A 178 -1.89 -18.82 -2.01
N LEU A 179 -2.47 -19.10 -3.19
CA LEU A 179 -3.17 -18.10 -3.99
C LEU A 179 -4.44 -17.59 -3.30
N TRP A 180 -5.23 -18.46 -2.67
CA TRP A 180 -6.38 -18.04 -1.88
C TRP A 180 -5.96 -17.16 -0.70
N TRP A 181 -4.92 -17.54 0.03
CA TRP A 181 -4.38 -16.71 1.12
C TRP A 181 -3.86 -15.37 0.63
N PHE A 182 -3.21 -15.33 -0.52
CA PHE A 182 -2.80 -14.10 -1.15
C PHE A 182 -4.01 -13.20 -1.46
N VAL A 183 -5.09 -13.75 -2.05
CA VAL A 183 -6.31 -12.99 -2.33
C VAL A 183 -6.91 -12.40 -1.05
N PHE A 184 -7.11 -13.23 -0.01
CA PHE A 184 -7.68 -12.76 1.25
C PHE A 184 -6.78 -11.75 1.96
N GLY A 185 -5.48 -12.01 2.03
CA GLY A 185 -4.51 -11.10 2.63
C GLY A 185 -4.42 -9.78 1.89
N SER A 186 -4.50 -9.81 0.55
CA SER A 186 -4.48 -8.63 -0.31
C SER A 186 -5.72 -7.75 -0.08
N LEU A 187 -6.90 -8.35 0.05
CA LEU A 187 -8.15 -7.63 0.38
C LEU A 187 -8.12 -7.01 1.78
N LEU A 188 -7.57 -7.71 2.77
CA LEU A 188 -7.36 -7.16 4.11
C LEU A 188 -6.37 -6.00 4.09
N GLY A 189 -5.28 -6.12 3.32
CA GLY A 189 -4.32 -5.05 3.10
C GLY A 189 -4.94 -3.82 2.44
N LEU A 190 -5.81 -4.01 1.44
CA LEU A 190 -6.59 -2.94 0.84
C LEU A 190 -7.45 -2.26 1.90
N ALA A 191 -8.23 -3.02 2.66
CA ALA A 191 -9.07 -2.47 3.72
C ALA A 191 -8.25 -1.65 4.73
N ALA A 192 -7.11 -2.17 5.18
CA ALA A 192 -6.23 -1.46 6.11
C ALA A 192 -5.72 -0.13 5.52
N SER A 193 -5.27 -0.12 4.26
CA SER A 193 -4.85 1.09 3.56
C SER A 193 -5.98 2.12 3.44
N LEU A 194 -7.18 1.67 3.08
CA LEU A 194 -8.37 2.53 2.96
C LEU A 194 -8.75 3.17 4.30
N ILE A 195 -8.75 2.38 5.39
CA ILE A 195 -9.03 2.89 6.74
C ILE A 195 -7.97 3.92 7.12
N GLY A 196 -6.68 3.63 6.86
CA GLY A 196 -5.57 4.55 7.10
C GLY A 196 -5.76 5.88 6.34
N ALA A 197 -6.07 5.81 5.05
CA ALA A 197 -6.28 6.97 4.21
C ALA A 197 -7.47 7.82 4.67
N VAL A 198 -8.60 7.19 5.04
CA VAL A 198 -9.75 7.92 5.59
C VAL A 198 -9.40 8.59 6.92
N ALA A 199 -8.65 7.92 7.79
CA ALA A 199 -8.20 8.48 9.07
C ALA A 199 -7.18 9.62 8.90
N GLY A 200 -6.38 9.60 7.84
CA GLY A 200 -5.39 10.63 7.53
C GLY A 200 -5.97 11.86 6.81
N ALA A 201 -7.16 11.74 6.21
CA ALA A 201 -7.74 12.78 5.38
C ALA A 201 -8.21 14.01 6.18
N ARG A 202 -7.88 15.20 5.68
CA ARG A 202 -8.37 16.48 6.21
C ARG A 202 -9.50 17.00 5.33
N ARG A 203 -10.65 17.32 5.94
CA ARG A 203 -11.83 17.80 5.21
C ARG A 203 -11.59 19.22 4.65
N PRO A 204 -11.99 19.52 3.40
CA PRO A 204 -11.99 20.89 2.89
C PRO A 204 -12.88 21.78 3.75
N ARG A 205 -12.40 22.99 4.09
CA ARG A 205 -13.22 23.99 4.78
C ARG A 205 -14.22 24.55 3.76
N THR A 206 -15.52 24.37 4.01
CA THR A 206 -16.56 25.08 3.27
C THR A 206 -16.61 26.51 3.80
N ASN A 207 -15.98 27.45 3.09
CA ASN A 207 -16.21 28.87 3.33
C ASN A 207 -17.60 29.22 2.79
N THR A 208 -18.62 29.10 3.63
CA THR A 208 -19.91 29.76 3.38
C THR A 208 -19.68 31.26 3.50
N TYR A 209 -19.45 31.92 2.37
CA TYR A 209 -19.57 33.36 2.24
C TYR A 209 -21.06 33.67 2.40
N ASN A 210 -21.45 34.23 3.55
CA ASN A 210 -22.80 34.76 3.73
C ASN A 210 -22.80 36.18 3.15
N PRO A 211 -23.55 36.45 2.07
CA PRO A 211 -23.64 37.78 1.46
C PRO A 211 -24.36 38.79 2.36
#